data_AF-A0A7V1JK50-F1
#
_entry.id   AF-A0A7V1JK50-F1
#
_cell.length_a   1.000
_cell.length_b   1.000
_cell.length_c   1.000
_cell.angle_alpha   90.00
_cell.angle_beta   90.00
_cell.angle_gamma   90.00
#
_symmetry.space_group_name_H-M   'P 1'
#
loop_
_entity.id
_entity.type
_entity.pdbx_description
1 polymer ?
#
loop_
_entity_poly.entity_id
_entity_poly.type
_entity_poly.pdbx_seq_one_letter_code
_entity_poly.pdbx_strand_id
1 'polypeptide(L)'
;HPECTQAVVDLADDAGSTAHIVRQVEEAPSGTKWAIGTEHHLVHRLAEEHPDQFIISLADVPPLCRTMNMITQRNLAQALEGLVQGRVIHPVIVEPETAHWARMALHRMLELPR
;
A
#
# COMPACT_ATOMS: atom_id res chain seq x y z
N HIS A 1 -9.23 5.24 3.17
CA HIS A 1 -7.85 5.79 3.30
C HIS A 1 -7.96 7.31 3.41
N PRO A 2 -7.13 8.01 4.19
CA PRO A 2 -7.22 9.48 4.33
C PRO A 2 -6.95 10.25 3.03
N GLU A 3 -6.41 9.61 1.99
CA GLU A 3 -6.26 10.20 0.65
C GLU A 3 -7.56 10.21 -0.18
N CYS A 4 -8.66 9.60 0.32
CA CYS A 4 -9.97 9.77 -0.29
C CYS A 4 -10.44 11.23 -0.19
N THR A 5 -11.48 11.61 -0.96
CA THR A 5 -12.08 12.94 -0.82
C THR A 5 -12.62 13.13 0.60
N GLN A 6 -12.53 14.36 1.14
CA GLN A 6 -12.96 14.66 2.50
C GLN A 6 -14.40 14.20 2.78
N ALA A 7 -15.31 14.42 1.83
CA ALA A 7 -16.71 13.99 1.96
C ALA A 7 -16.88 12.47 2.11
N VAL A 8 -15.98 11.65 1.55
CA VAL A 8 -15.98 10.19 1.75
C VAL A 8 -15.38 9.85 3.11
N VAL A 9 -14.30 10.52 3.51
CA VAL A 9 -13.65 10.31 4.82
C VAL A 9 -14.60 10.65 5.97
N ASP A 10 -15.35 11.76 5.86
CA ASP A 10 -16.30 12.22 6.89
C ASP A 10 -17.48 11.25 7.09
N LEU A 11 -17.81 10.45 6.08
CA LEU A 11 -18.90 9.46 6.11
C LEU A 11 -18.42 8.06 6.49
N ALA A 12 -17.11 7.81 6.54
CA ALA A 12 -16.56 6.50 6.83
C ALA A 12 -16.64 6.19 8.33
N ASP A 13 -16.89 4.92 8.67
CA ASP A 13 -16.85 4.46 10.07
C ASP A 13 -15.45 4.61 10.69
N ASP A 14 -14.41 4.52 9.86
CA ASP A 14 -13.01 4.70 10.27
C ASP A 14 -12.14 5.16 9.08
N ALA A 15 -11.02 5.82 9.37
CA ALA A 15 -10.08 6.32 8.39
C ALA A 15 -8.62 6.18 8.85
N GLY A 16 -7.82 5.44 8.08
CA GLY A 16 -6.40 5.29 8.35
C GLY A 16 -5.60 4.81 7.14
N SER A 17 -4.29 4.64 7.35
CA SER A 17 -3.36 4.10 6.36
C SER A 17 -3.74 2.68 5.94
N THR A 18 -3.14 2.17 4.87
CA THR A 18 -3.31 0.76 4.47
C THR A 18 -2.95 -0.21 5.60
N ALA A 19 -1.89 0.08 6.37
CA ALA A 19 -1.52 -0.71 7.55
C ALA A 19 -2.57 -0.66 8.66
N HIS A 20 -3.26 0.47 8.83
CA HIS A 20 -4.38 0.57 9.78
C HIS A 20 -5.57 -0.28 9.33
N ILE A 21 -5.94 -0.17 8.05
CA ILE A 21 -7.04 -0.97 7.46
C ILE A 21 -6.77 -2.47 7.64
N VAL A 22 -5.55 -2.94 7.33
CA VAL A 22 -5.16 -4.35 7.49
C VAL A 22 -5.36 -4.81 8.94
N ARG A 23 -4.85 -4.05 9.92
CA ARG A 23 -5.03 -4.39 11.34
C ARG A 23 -6.50 -4.46 11.74
N GLN A 24 -7.32 -3.50 11.30
CA GLN A 24 -8.76 -3.51 11.63
C GLN A 24 -9.45 -4.76 11.10
N VAL A 25 -9.11 -5.22 9.89
CA VAL A 25 -9.66 -6.45 9.31
C VAL A 25 -9.15 -7.69 10.05
N GLU A 26 -7.85 -7.76 10.35
CA GLU A 26 -7.22 -8.89 11.05
C GLU A 26 -7.72 -9.07 12.49
N GLU A 27 -7.98 -7.96 13.20
CA GLU A 27 -8.46 -7.95 14.59
C GLU A 27 -9.98 -8.13 14.70
N ALA A 28 -10.70 -8.07 13.57
CA ALA A 28 -12.15 -8.15 13.55
C ALA A 28 -12.69 -9.56 13.80
N PRO A 29 -13.84 -9.70 14.49
CA PRO A 29 -14.52 -10.98 14.61
C PRO A 29 -14.94 -11.55 13.25
N SER A 30 -15.06 -12.87 13.18
CA SER A 30 -15.61 -13.55 12.01
C SER A 30 -17.01 -13.05 11.64
N GLY A 31 -17.32 -12.99 10.34
CA GLY A 31 -18.62 -12.56 9.82
C GLY A 31 -18.83 -11.05 9.72
N THR A 32 -17.82 -10.22 10.05
CA THR A 32 -17.87 -8.77 9.82
C THR A 32 -17.95 -8.41 8.35
N LYS A 33 -18.39 -7.18 8.06
CA LYS A 33 -18.58 -6.67 6.70
C LYS A 33 -17.81 -5.38 6.51
N TRP A 34 -17.06 -5.29 5.42
CA TRP A 34 -16.15 -4.21 5.12
C TRP A 34 -16.36 -3.70 3.69
N ALA A 35 -16.54 -2.39 3.56
CA ALA A 35 -16.41 -1.67 2.29
C ALA A 35 -15.18 -0.77 2.37
N ILE A 36 -14.12 -1.13 1.65
CA ILE A 36 -12.79 -0.52 1.84
C ILE A 36 -12.48 0.46 0.71
N GLY A 37 -12.25 1.73 1.07
CA GLY A 37 -11.84 2.80 0.16
C GLY A 37 -10.32 2.93 0.05
N THR A 38 -9.69 2.09 -0.77
CA THR A 38 -8.25 2.15 -1.13
C THR A 38 -8.01 1.38 -2.43
N GLU A 39 -6.75 1.20 -2.83
CA GLU A 39 -6.34 0.50 -4.05
C GLU A 39 -6.84 -0.96 -4.08
N HIS A 40 -7.34 -1.40 -5.25
CA HIS A 40 -8.07 -2.65 -5.41
C HIS A 40 -7.30 -3.91 -5.02
N HIS A 41 -5.99 -4.00 -5.29
CA HIS A 41 -5.20 -5.19 -4.98
C HIS A 41 -5.13 -5.45 -3.48
N LEU A 42 -5.09 -4.41 -2.64
CA LEU A 42 -5.14 -4.59 -1.19
C LEU A 42 -6.50 -5.16 -0.77
N VAL A 43 -7.60 -4.61 -1.30
CA VAL A 43 -8.96 -5.06 -0.94
C VAL A 43 -9.19 -6.50 -1.39
N HIS A 44 -8.77 -6.84 -2.60
CA HIS A 44 -8.84 -8.20 -3.13
C HIS A 44 -8.04 -9.18 -2.29
N ARG A 45 -6.79 -8.84 -1.95
CA ARG A 45 -5.94 -9.68 -1.11
C ARG A 45 -6.57 -9.94 0.25
N LEU A 46 -7.11 -8.90 0.89
CA LEU A 46 -7.80 -9.05 2.18
C LEU A 46 -9.03 -9.96 2.07
N ALA A 47 -9.82 -9.85 1.00
CA ALA A 47 -10.95 -10.73 0.76
C ALA A 47 -10.54 -12.20 0.56
N GLU A 48 -9.40 -12.47 -0.07
CA GLU A 48 -8.84 -13.82 -0.22
C GLU A 48 -8.25 -14.37 1.09
N GLU A 49 -7.57 -13.53 1.88
CA GLU A 49 -6.92 -13.90 3.13
C GLU A 49 -7.91 -14.08 4.29
N HIS A 50 -9.07 -13.41 4.25
CA HIS A 50 -10.11 -13.44 5.29
C HIS A 50 -11.49 -13.89 4.73
N PRO A 51 -11.62 -15.14 4.25
CA PRO A 51 -12.83 -15.62 3.57
C PRO A 51 -14.06 -15.74 4.49
N ASP A 52 -13.86 -15.68 5.80
CA ASP A 52 -14.91 -15.71 6.81
C ASP A 52 -15.54 -14.33 7.08
N GLN A 53 -14.97 -13.27 6.48
CA GLN A 53 -15.49 -11.91 6.50
C GLN A 53 -15.99 -11.52 5.10
N PHE A 54 -16.91 -10.56 5.03
CA PHE A 54 -17.34 -9.97 3.75
C PHE A 54 -16.54 -8.71 3.47
N ILE A 55 -15.71 -8.72 2.42
CA ILE A 55 -14.82 -7.60 2.09
C ILE A 55 -15.03 -7.20 0.62
N ILE A 56 -15.36 -5.94 0.38
CA ILE A 56 -15.55 -5.38 -0.96
C ILE A 56 -14.85 -4.02 -1.12
N SER A 57 -14.59 -3.65 -2.38
CA SER A 57 -14.20 -2.28 -2.73
C SER A 57 -15.36 -1.32 -2.43
N LEU A 58 -15.05 -0.18 -1.81
CA LEU A 58 -16.04 0.88 -1.60
C LEU A 58 -16.52 1.51 -2.91
N ALA A 59 -15.65 1.56 -3.93
CA ALA A 59 -15.97 2.10 -5.24
C ALA A 59 -16.50 1.02 -6.19
N ASP A 60 -17.58 1.35 -6.94
CA ASP A 60 -18.20 0.49 -7.95
C ASP A 60 -17.21 0.06 -9.04
N VAL A 61 -16.36 0.99 -9.48
CA VAL A 61 -15.20 0.72 -10.31
C VAL A 61 -13.97 0.77 -9.40
N PRO A 62 -13.38 -0.39 -9.08
CA PRO A 62 -12.26 -0.44 -8.14
C PRO A 62 -11.06 0.39 -8.63
N PRO A 63 -10.46 1.22 -7.78
CA PRO A 63 -9.33 2.06 -8.16
C PRO A 63 -8.08 1.20 -8.37
N LEU A 64 -7.39 1.42 -9.49
CA LEU A 64 -6.18 0.72 -9.87
C LEU A 64 -5.01 1.69 -9.99
N CYS A 65 -3.92 1.42 -9.26
CA CYS A 65 -2.69 2.19 -9.42
C CYS A 65 -1.88 1.67 -10.61
N ARG A 66 -1.95 2.37 -11.76
CA ARG A 66 -1.22 1.99 -12.98
C ARG A 66 0.28 1.82 -12.74
N THR A 67 0.87 2.72 -11.95
CA THR A 67 2.31 2.72 -11.65
C THR A 67 2.72 1.48 -10.85
N MET A 68 1.92 1.07 -9.86
CA MET A 68 2.17 -0.18 -9.11
C MET A 68 2.07 -1.41 -10.02
N ASN A 69 1.12 -1.41 -10.96
CA ASN A 69 0.93 -2.50 -11.92
C ASN A 69 2.03 -2.57 -13.01
N MET A 70 2.98 -1.62 -13.03
CA MET A 70 4.18 -1.76 -13.87
C MET A 70 5.15 -2.80 -13.33
N ILE A 71 5.04 -3.22 -12.06
CA ILE A 71 5.82 -4.33 -11.50
C ILE A 71 5.17 -5.65 -11.94
N THR A 72 5.96 -6.53 -12.55
CA THR A 72 5.49 -7.79 -13.12
C THR A 72 6.41 -8.93 -12.70
N GLN A 73 5.92 -10.16 -12.72
CA GLN A 73 6.78 -11.33 -12.44
C GLN A 73 8.01 -11.37 -13.37
N ARG A 74 7.85 -10.94 -14.63
CA ARG A 74 8.94 -10.88 -15.60
C ARG A 74 10.04 -9.90 -15.18
N ASN A 75 9.69 -8.65 -14.85
CA ASN A 75 10.71 -7.66 -14.48
C ASN A 75 11.35 -7.96 -13.12
N LEU A 76 10.59 -8.55 -12.19
CA LEU A 76 11.14 -9.05 -10.93
C LEU A 76 12.14 -10.18 -11.17
N ALA A 77 11.78 -11.19 -11.97
CA ALA A 77 12.68 -12.29 -12.31
C ALA A 77 13.97 -11.78 -12.95
N GLN A 78 13.86 -10.86 -13.92
CA GLN A 78 15.01 -10.24 -14.55
C GLN A 78 15.92 -9.52 -13.54
N ALA A 79 15.35 -8.74 -12.62
CA ALA A 79 16.13 -8.05 -11.60
C ALA A 79 16.88 -9.05 -10.69
N LEU A 80 16.20 -10.12 -10.26
CA LEU A 80 16.79 -11.16 -9.41
C LEU A 80 17.89 -11.97 -10.12
N GLU A 81 17.67 -12.37 -11.37
CA GLU A 81 18.66 -13.06 -12.19
C GLU A 81 19.91 -12.19 -12.40
N GLY A 82 19.73 -10.88 -12.60
CA GLY A 82 20.81 -9.92 -12.64
C GLY A 82 21.66 -9.98 -11.38
N LEU A 83 21.03 -9.92 -10.19
CA LEU A 83 21.73 -9.95 -8.91
C LEU A 83 22.53 -11.24 -8.71
N VAL A 84 21.98 -12.41 -9.08
CA VAL A 84 22.70 -13.70 -9.02
C VAL A 84 23.95 -13.69 -9.90
N GLN A 85 23.90 -12.99 -11.03
CA GLN A 85 25.02 -12.84 -11.97
C GLN A 85 25.96 -11.68 -11.60
N GLY A 86 25.78 -11.04 -10.45
CA GLY A 86 26.58 -9.88 -10.03
C GLY A 86 26.28 -8.59 -10.81
N ARG A 87 25.14 -8.50 -11.50
CA ARG A 87 24.70 -7.32 -12.27
C ARG A 87 23.50 -6.64 -11.60
N VAL A 88 23.64 -5.38 -11.21
CA VAL A 88 22.52 -4.58 -10.69
C VAL A 88 21.77 -3.95 -11.85
N ILE A 89 20.50 -4.33 -12.03
CA ILE A 89 19.63 -3.81 -13.09
C ILE A 89 18.81 -2.64 -12.54
N HIS A 90 18.83 -1.49 -13.24
CA HIS A 90 18.18 -0.24 -12.84
C HIS A 90 18.49 0.21 -11.39
N PRO A 91 19.77 0.43 -11.03
CA PRO A 91 20.10 0.94 -9.72
C PRO A 91 19.42 2.29 -9.47
N VAL A 92 18.75 2.43 -8.33
CA VAL A 92 18.21 3.71 -7.88
C VAL A 92 19.38 4.55 -7.37
N ILE A 93 19.76 5.56 -8.14
CA ILE A 93 20.84 6.50 -7.79
C ILE A 93 20.20 7.86 -7.55
N VAL A 94 20.48 8.43 -6.39
CA VAL A 94 20.03 9.77 -5.99
C VAL A 94 21.26 10.65 -5.83
N GLU A 95 21.19 11.88 -6.33
CA GLU A 95 22.26 12.86 -6.23
C GLU A 95 22.59 13.16 -4.74
N PRO A 96 23.87 13.31 -4.34
CA PRO A 96 24.26 13.42 -2.93
C PRO A 96 23.57 14.51 -2.11
N GLU A 97 23.41 15.72 -2.67
CA GLU A 97 22.74 16.83 -2.00
C GLU A 97 21.25 16.53 -1.79
N THR A 98 20.57 16.01 -2.81
CA THR A 98 19.18 15.57 -2.75
C THR A 98 19.00 14.49 -1.68
N ALA A 99 19.88 13.49 -1.66
CA ALA A 99 19.86 12.41 -0.68
C ALA A 99 20.09 12.92 0.74
N HIS A 100 20.97 13.91 0.93
CA HIS A 100 21.25 14.52 2.22
C HIS A 100 20.00 15.19 2.80
N TRP A 101 19.37 16.09 2.03
CA TRP A 101 18.22 16.84 2.51
C TRP A 101 16.97 15.96 2.68
N ALA A 102 16.74 15.00 1.77
CA ALA A 102 15.65 14.04 1.91
C ALA A 102 15.82 13.17 3.18
N ARG A 103 17.03 12.72 3.47
CA ARG A 103 17.33 11.92 4.67
C ARG A 103 17.13 12.72 5.95
N MET A 104 17.52 14.00 5.97
CA MET A 104 17.27 14.87 7.12
C MET A 104 15.77 15.04 7.40
N ALA A 105 14.95 15.26 6.37
CA ALA A 105 13.50 15.35 6.52
C ALA A 105 12.89 14.04 7.05
N LEU A 106 13.35 12.91 6.52
CA LEU A 106 12.92 11.58 6.97
C LEU A 106 13.29 11.31 8.45
N HIS A 107 14.52 11.64 8.86
CA HIS A 107 14.93 11.48 10.26
C HIS A 107 14.06 12.30 11.20
N ARG A 108 13.80 13.57 10.88
CA ARG A 108 12.93 14.42 11.70
C ARG A 108 11.52 13.84 11.82
N MET A 109 10.97 13.30 10.73
CA MET A 109 9.66 12.63 10.78
C MET A 109 9.67 11.39 11.70
N LEU A 110 10.74 10.59 11.68
CA LEU A 110 10.86 9.36 12.48
C LEU A 110 11.19 9.61 13.96
N GLU A 111 11.80 10.74 14.30
CA GLU A 111 12.10 11.14 15.67
C GLU A 111 10.88 11.67 16.43
N LEU A 112 9.81 12.04 15.72
CA LEU A 112 8.56 12.45 16.36
C LEU A 112 7.91 11.24 17.05
N PRO A 113 7.38 11.42 18.27
CA PRO A 113 6.62 10.37 18.95
C PRO A 113 5.40 9.96 18.11
N ARG A 114 5.11 8.65 18.09
CA ARG A 114 3.95 8.07 17.41
C ARG A 114 2.67 8.23 18.22
#